data_AF-A0A164A2B4-F1
#
_entry.id   AF-A0A164A2B4-F1
#
_cell.length_a   1.000
_cell.length_b   1.000
_cell.length_c   1.000
_cell.angle_alpha   90.00
_cell.angle_beta   90.00
_cell.angle_gamma   90.00
#
_symmetry.space_group_name_H-M   'P 1'
#
loop_
_entity.id
_entity.type
_entity.pdbx_description
1 polymer ?
#
loop_
_entity_poly.entity_id
_entity_poly.type
_entity_poly.pdbx_seq_one_letter_code
_entity_poly.pdbx_strand_id
1 'polypeptide(L)'
;MWTVDKYSSRTLDLDILLVNDAVIRTASVEIPDSDIKQRWFLAQGILDIDPRITLPAEFQPLRVYLRPLLDRLATYGQAVTEDQDQRRKFGRSSAERESPDGPACLHS
;
A
#
# COMPACT_ATOMS: atom_id res chain seq x y z
N MET A 1 27.01 14.48 -16.14
CA MET A 1 25.88 14.87 -15.27
C MET A 1 24.99 13.64 -15.15
N TRP A 2 25.16 12.84 -14.09
CA TRP A 2 24.39 11.61 -13.93
C TRP A 2 23.07 11.95 -13.27
N THR A 3 21.98 11.96 -14.04
CA THR A 3 20.62 12.05 -13.51
C THR A 3 20.23 10.66 -13.02
N VAL A 4 20.77 10.27 -11.87
CA VAL A 4 20.22 9.13 -11.12
C VAL A 4 18.82 9.52 -10.72
N ASP A 5 17.84 8.86 -11.33
CA ASP A 5 16.45 9.00 -10.94
C ASP A 5 16.33 8.68 -9.45
N LYS A 6 15.94 9.69 -8.67
CA LYS A 6 15.78 9.61 -7.21
C LYS A 6 14.82 8.47 -6.84
N TYR A 7 13.88 8.14 -7.72
CA TYR A 7 12.83 7.14 -7.51
C TYR A 7 13.00 5.86 -8.33
N SER A 8 14.20 5.64 -8.92
CA SER A 8 14.48 4.36 -9.58
C SER A 8 14.40 3.19 -8.60
N SER A 9 13.91 2.05 -9.07
CA SER A 9 13.90 0.80 -8.28
C SER A 9 15.33 0.48 -7.80
N ARG A 10 15.48 0.22 -6.50
CA ARG A 10 16.76 -0.13 -5.87
C ARG A 10 16.65 -1.52 -5.26
N THR A 11 17.75 -2.26 -5.26
CA THR A 11 17.84 -3.56 -4.57
C THR A 11 17.68 -3.42 -3.06
N LEU A 12 18.13 -2.29 -2.50
CA LEU A 12 18.08 -1.98 -1.08
C LEU A 12 17.92 -0.47 -0.88
N ASP A 13 17.11 -0.10 0.11
CA ASP A 13 16.92 1.28 0.56
C ASP A 13 17.12 1.32 2.08
N LEU A 14 17.85 2.32 2.57
CA LEU A 14 18.21 2.45 3.99
C LEU A 14 17.99 3.89 4.45
N ASP A 15 17.00 4.07 5.32
CA ASP A 15 16.68 5.35 5.93
C ASP A 15 17.02 5.35 7.42
N ILE A 16 17.46 6.51 7.93
CA ILE A 16 17.60 6.74 9.36
C ILE A 16 16.30 7.35 9.87
N LEU A 17 15.54 6.58 10.66
CA LEU A 17 14.22 7.01 11.15
C LEU A 17 14.32 7.78 12.47
N LEU A 18 15.14 7.29 13.40
CA LEU A 18 15.29 7.81 14.76
C LEU A 18 16.75 7.65 15.21
N VAL A 19 17.25 8.63 15.97
CA VAL A 19 18.60 8.58 16.58
C VAL A 19 18.50 9.08 18.01
N ASN A 20 18.39 8.16 18.97
CA ASN A 20 18.18 8.49 20.39
C ASN A 20 17.05 9.53 20.54
N ASP A 21 17.30 10.57 21.33
CA ASP A 21 16.39 11.71 21.53
C ASP A 21 16.67 12.90 20.59
N ALA A 22 17.46 12.69 19.54
CA ALA A 22 17.89 13.78 18.66
C ALA A 22 16.72 14.34 17.84
N VAL A 23 16.69 15.67 17.74
CA VAL A 23 15.78 16.41 16.86
C VAL A 23 16.65 17.19 15.88
N ILE A 24 16.70 16.71 14.63
CA ILE A 24 17.54 17.26 13.57
C ILE A 24 16.64 17.78 12.45
N ARG A 25 16.88 19.02 12.03
CA ARG A 25 16.18 19.66 10.91
C ARG A 25 17.22 20.38 10.05
N THR A 26 17.65 19.73 8.98
CA THR A 26 18.54 20.32 7.98
C THR A 26 17.92 20.22 6.60
N ALA A 27 18.54 20.84 5.60
CA ALA A 27 18.07 20.74 4.21
C ALA A 27 18.17 19.31 3.64
N SER A 28 19.02 18.45 4.21
CA SER A 28 19.28 17.10 3.71
C SER A 28 18.75 15.98 4.60
N VAL A 29 18.45 16.26 5.87
CA VAL A 29 18.06 15.25 6.87
C VAL A 29 17.01 15.82 7.83
N GLU A 30 15.97 15.03 8.07
CA GLU A 30 14.97 15.26 9.12
C GLU A 30 14.93 14.05 10.07
N ILE A 31 15.17 14.25 11.36
CA ILE A 31 15.07 13.22 12.42
C ILE A 31 14.28 13.79 13.61
N PRO A 32 13.22 13.13 14.12
CA PRO A 32 12.60 11.91 13.60
C PRO A 32 12.12 12.07 12.17
N ASP A 33 12.28 11.02 11.36
CA ASP A 33 11.77 11.00 9.99
C ASP A 33 10.24 11.17 10.02
N SER A 34 9.74 12.13 9.25
CA SER A 34 8.32 12.49 9.24
C SER A 34 7.44 11.41 8.59
N ASP A 35 8.01 10.52 7.77
CA ASP A 35 7.30 9.40 7.13
C ASP A 35 6.90 8.31 8.13
N ILE A 36 7.54 8.23 9.30
CA ILE A 36 7.11 7.32 10.39
C ILE A 36 5.63 7.53 10.72
N LYS A 37 5.14 8.77 10.64
CA LYS A 37 3.74 9.13 10.94
C LYS A 37 2.80 8.97 9.75
N GLN A 38 3.33 8.63 8.58
CA GLN A 38 2.59 8.57 7.32
C GLN A 38 2.53 7.15 6.75
N ARG A 39 3.53 6.32 7.06
CA ARG A 39 3.70 4.97 6.51
C ARG A 39 3.54 3.94 7.63
N TRP A 40 2.44 3.19 7.58
CA TRP A 40 2.08 2.25 8.64
C TRP A 40 3.19 1.24 8.95
N PHE A 41 3.90 0.75 7.93
CA PHE A 41 4.93 -0.28 8.09
C PHE A 41 6.19 0.24 8.80
N LEU A 42 6.51 1.54 8.66
CA LEU A 42 7.60 2.15 9.43
C LEU A 42 7.22 2.24 10.91
N ALA A 43 6.03 2.76 11.21
CA ALA A 43 5.52 2.83 12.58
C ALA A 43 5.41 1.44 13.23
N GLN A 44 4.84 0.47 12.52
CA GLN A 44 4.71 -0.91 12.99
C GLN A 44 6.09 -1.54 13.25
N GLY A 45 7.02 -1.43 12.30
CA GLY A 45 8.36 -2.03 12.45
C GLY A 45 9.13 -1.48 13.66
N ILE A 46 9.01 -0.18 13.95
CA ILE A 46 9.61 0.39 15.18
C ILE A 46 8.91 -0.15 16.43
N LEU A 47 7.57 -0.21 16.45
CA LEU A 47 6.79 -0.68 17.60
C LEU A 47 6.98 -2.17 17.88
N ASP A 48 7.29 -2.98 16.86
CA ASP A 48 7.65 -4.39 17.00
C ASP A 48 8.98 -4.56 17.77
N ILE A 49 9.87 -3.57 17.71
CA ILE A 49 11.16 -3.55 18.42
C ILE A 49 10.99 -2.91 19.81
N ASP A 50 10.37 -1.73 19.89
CA ASP A 50 10.07 -1.04 21.14
C ASP A 50 8.64 -0.49 21.17
N PRO A 51 7.69 -1.18 21.83
CA PRO A 51 6.28 -0.78 21.86
C PRO A 51 6.02 0.44 22.75
N ARG A 52 7.00 0.88 23.55
CA ARG A 52 6.87 2.00 24.49
C ARG A 52 7.57 3.27 24.00
N ILE A 53 8.18 3.23 22.82
CA ILE A 53 8.91 4.37 22.27
C ILE A 53 8.03 5.62 22.17
N THR A 54 8.64 6.74 22.53
CA THR A 54 8.05 8.07 22.47
C THR A 54 8.83 8.89 21.45
N LEU A 55 8.14 9.58 20.54
CA LEU A 55 8.83 10.40 19.56
C LEU A 55 9.45 11.64 20.23
N PRO A 56 10.74 11.94 19.93
CA PRO A 56 11.40 13.18 20.34
C PRO A 56 10.62 14.43 19.88
N ALA A 57 10.81 15.56 20.57
CA ALA A 57 10.10 16.84 20.39
C ALA A 57 8.62 16.88 20.81
N GLU A 58 7.84 15.87 20.44
CA GLU A 58 6.38 15.86 20.72
C GLU A 58 6.02 15.18 22.03
N PHE A 59 6.94 14.36 22.56
CA PHE A 59 6.72 13.51 23.73
C PHE A 59 5.47 12.63 23.60
N GLN A 60 5.11 12.26 22.36
CA GLN A 60 3.95 11.45 22.04
C GLN A 60 4.36 9.98 21.82
N PRO A 61 3.67 9.01 22.44
CA PRO A 61 3.91 7.60 22.14
C PRO A 61 3.63 7.28 20.66
N LEU A 62 4.55 6.59 20.00
CA LEU A 62 4.45 6.31 18.55
C LEU A 62 3.16 5.54 18.20
N ARG A 63 2.70 4.65 19.09
CA ARG A 63 1.46 3.87 18.93
C ARG A 63 0.21 4.71 18.63
N VAL A 64 0.18 5.99 19.01
CA VAL A 64 -0.96 6.87 18.74
C VAL A 64 -1.13 7.14 17.24
N TYR A 65 -0.05 7.10 16.46
CA TYR A 65 -0.09 7.31 15.01
C TYR A 65 -0.45 6.05 14.23
N LEU A 66 -0.20 4.85 14.78
CA LEU A 66 -0.38 3.60 14.05
C LEU A 66 -1.85 3.34 13.70
N ARG A 67 -2.78 3.54 14.64
CA ARG A 67 -4.19 3.17 14.42
C ARG A 67 -4.82 3.95 13.24
N PRO A 68 -4.70 5.28 13.15
CA PRO A 68 -5.19 6.02 11.99
C PRO A 68 -4.62 5.54 10.65
N LEU A 69 -3.36 5.08 10.63
CA LEU A 69 -2.71 4.57 9.42
C LEU A 69 -3.28 3.22 8.99
N LEU A 70 -3.53 2.32 9.95
CA LEU A 70 -4.16 1.02 9.68
C LEU A 70 -5.62 1.17 9.22
N ASP A 71 -6.37 2.11 9.82
CA ASP A 71 -7.75 2.37 9.41
C ASP A 71 -7.79 2.86 7.94
N ARG A 72 -6.87 3.75 7.53
CA ARG A 72 -6.73 4.19 6.13
C ARG A 72 -6.39 3.04 5.16
N LEU A 73 -5.50 2.14 5.58
CA LEU A 73 -5.14 0.95 4.78
C LEU A 73 -6.36 0.04 4.59
N ALA A 74 -7.14 -0.17 5.65
CA ALA A 74 -8.35 -0.98 5.59
C ALA A 74 -9.40 -0.39 4.63
N THR A 75 -9.62 0.93 4.68
CA THR A 75 -10.53 1.61 3.73
C THR A 75 -10.11 1.39 2.28
N TYR A 76 -8.81 1.43 1.99
CA TYR A 76 -8.29 1.19 0.64
C TYR A 76 -8.53 -0.26 0.17
N GLY A 77 -8.32 -1.24 1.06
CA GLY A 77 -8.58 -2.65 0.76
C GLY A 77 -10.05 -2.95 0.44
N GLN A 78 -10.99 -2.24 1.07
CA GLN A 78 -12.42 -2.40 0.79
C GLN A 78 -12.82 -1.81 -0.56
N ALA A 79 -12.30 -0.63 -0.94
CA ALA A 79 -12.62 0.01 -2.22
C ALA A 79 -12.15 -0.82 -3.44
N VAL A 80 -11.03 -1.54 -3.33
CA VAL A 80 -10.55 -2.44 -4.40
C VAL A 80 -11.41 -3.70 -4.52
N THR A 81 -12.09 -4.10 -3.43
CA THR A 81 -12.97 -5.28 -3.43
C THR A 81 -14.30 -4.99 -4.12
N GLU A 82 -14.83 -3.77 -4.02
CA GLU A 82 -16.10 -3.36 -4.64
C GLU A 82 -16.06 -3.31 -6.18
N ASP A 83 -14.87 -3.12 -6.79
CA ASP A 83 -14.69 -3.17 -8.25
C ASP A 83 -14.76 -4.61 -8.81
N GLN A 84 -14.47 -5.63 -8.00
CA GLN A 84 -14.54 -7.03 -8.46
C GLN A 84 -15.97 -7.53 -8.68
N ASP A 85 -16.95 -6.98 -7.95
CA ASP A 85 -18.37 -7.28 -8.17
C ASP A 85 -18.89 -6.67 -9.48
N GLN A 86 -18.25 -5.62 -10.00
CA GLN A 86 -18.58 -5.04 -11.30
C GLN A 86 -18.05 -5.88 -12.47
N ARG A 87 -16.89 -6.55 -12.31
CA ARG A 87 -16.37 -7.51 -13.31
C ARG A 87 -17.23 -8.76 -13.48
N ARG A 88 -17.91 -9.22 -12.42
CA ARG A 88 -18.83 -10.37 -12.50
C ARG A 88 -20.11 -10.04 -13.28
N LYS A 89 -20.57 -8.79 -13.27
CA LYS A 89 -21.77 -8.37 -14.02
C LYS A 89 -21.56 -8.30 -15.54
N PHE A 90 -20.33 -8.17 -16.01
CA PHE A 90 -20.01 -8.16 -17.45
C PHE A 90 -19.76 -9.55 -18.06
N GLY A 91 -19.77 -10.63 -17.26
CA GLY A 91 -19.49 -12.01 -17.68
C GLY A 91 -20.69 -12.88 -18.06
N ARG A 92 -21.92 -12.35 -18.03
CA ARG A 92 -23.12 -13.05 -18.53
C ARG A 92 -23.91 -12.16 -19.50
N SER A 93 -23.45 -12.12 -20.75
CA SER A 93 -24.34 -11.82 -21.88
C SER A 93 -23.79 -12.50 -23.13
N SER A 94 -24.20 -13.76 -23.32
CA SER A 94 -24.46 -14.42 -24.61
C SER A 94 -24.80 -15.88 -24.31
N ALA A 95 -25.97 -16.10 -23.73
CA ALA A 95 -26.71 -17.34 -23.98
C ALA A 95 -27.74 -17.02 -25.08
N GLU A 96 -27.97 -18.01 -25.94
CA GLU A 96 -29.10 -18.15 -26.86
C GLU A 96 -29.07 -17.34 -28.17
N ARG A 97 -28.59 -18.02 -29.22
CA ARG A 97 -29.43 -18.33 -30.39
C ARG A 97 -29.07 -19.74 -30.87
N GLU A 98 -29.70 -20.74 -30.25
CA GLU A 98 -29.94 -22.01 -30.97
C GLU A 98 -31.01 -21.73 -32.05
N SER A 99 -30.74 -22.15 -33.28
CA SER A 99 -31.72 -22.19 -34.35
C SER A 99 -31.69 -23.60 -34.94
N PRO A 100 -32.82 -24.31 -35.02
CA PRO A 100 -32.87 -25.65 -35.59
C PRO A 100 -33.18 -25.54 -37.08
N ASP A 101 -32.29 -26.04 -37.95
CA ASP A 101 -32.63 -26.67 -39.24
C ASP A 101 -31.33 -27.08 -39.99
N GLY A 102 -31.36 -28.28 -40.59
CA GLY A 102 -30.19 -29.06 -41.09
C GLY A 102 -29.47 -28.53 -42.36
N PRO A 103 -28.65 -29.35 -43.05
CA PRO A 103 -29.11 -30.64 -43.60
C PRO A 103 -28.17 -31.84 -43.40
N ALA A 104 -28.74 -33.02 -43.66
CA ALA A 104 -28.10 -34.33 -43.67
C ALA A 104 -26.94 -34.44 -44.66
N CYS A 105 -25.81 -34.95 -44.20
CA CYS A 105 -24.72 -35.41 -45.06
C CYS A 105 -24.94 -36.89 -45.44
N LEU A 106 -25.15 -37.12 -46.74
CA LEU A 106 -24.94 -38.38 -47.45
C LEU A 106 -23.50 -38.42 -48.02
N HIS A 107 -23.03 -39.64 -48.33
CA HIS A 107 -21.76 -40.08 -48.95
C HIS A 107 -20.69 -40.52 -47.93
N SER A 108 -20.10 -41.72 -47.96
CA SER A 108 -20.11 -42.85 -48.93
C SER A 108 -19.99 -44.18 -48.19
#